data_AF-A0A9D7ZRF1-F1
#
_entry.id   AF-A0A9D7ZRF1-F1
#
_cell.length_a   1.000
_cell.length_b   1.000
_cell.length_c   1.000
_cell.angle_alpha   90.00
_cell.angle_beta   90.00
_cell.angle_gamma   90.00
#
_symmetry.space_group_name_H-M   'P 1'
#
loop_
_entity.id
_entity.type
_entity.pdbx_description
1 polymer ?
#
loop_
_entity_poly.entity_id
_entity_poly.type
_entity_poly.pdbx_seq_one_letter_code
_entity_poly.pdbx_strand_id
1 'polypeptide(L)'
;QDDIDVVFSGEAEDTWPKFLEDFKQDSYHRFYKNISKPDMTRIPPPAWELIKEDIPMYNAVSVQTTRGCPFDCSFCDVIYTYGRKPRSKTIDQVLQEIRKLYEMNVQMVFIADDNFAGNKAYAKELLTRLVDLNNSFANPIGFITQLDITIAQDEELLTLLANSNFLAVMIGIESVNENSLKDLNKKQNIRISIPDAVQNIQAYGIVVLAHMIIGADSDDHTVFQKTSDFVREANIIHHLCHPLSAPPGTKMWYDFKRQGRIVSLDCEEISDKLDIISNIVPKQMTRIELFEGLADYWEQIYDPRVFMERAIAFITGINQKPDLKKPGFGTLWKLRKMLFRVFTFFIFDVEKEHRKIFFTLLHTAKSKLSYLMPRIIYLYTSYLMDYKRSMHDIQVARDYVKWEKENPDKITIESSFIPIPEKIRDHASDIFPIAYHRIREKFSNKELVYQSVVSSLLDYCDRFGETFISINEYQKEQISLSCDRIIEQNSMIQTEVIEELPVNPPSGFTREILDALDSIVRHKNS
;
A
#
# COMPACT_ATOMS: atom_id res chain seq x y z
N GLN A 1 -16.84 -4.98 -20.60
CA GLN A 1 -15.62 -5.36 -21.34
C GLN A 1 -15.80 -5.26 -22.86
N ASP A 2 -17.02 -5.33 -23.39
CA ASP A 2 -17.26 -5.24 -24.84
C ASP A 2 -17.09 -3.85 -25.45
N ASP A 3 -17.03 -2.80 -24.62
CA ASP A 3 -16.72 -1.43 -25.05
C ASP A 3 -15.20 -1.09 -25.06
N ILE A 4 -14.33 -2.09 -24.86
CA ILE A 4 -12.87 -1.89 -24.83
C ILE A 4 -12.22 -2.61 -26.02
N ASP A 5 -11.58 -1.82 -26.89
CA ASP A 5 -10.91 -2.30 -28.10
C ASP A 5 -9.67 -3.15 -27.80
N VAL A 6 -8.85 -2.73 -26.85
CA VAL A 6 -7.56 -3.35 -26.53
C VAL A 6 -7.29 -3.30 -25.02
N VAL A 7 -6.91 -4.43 -24.44
CA VAL A 7 -6.59 -4.60 -23.02
C VAL A 7 -5.13 -4.99 -22.85
N PHE A 8 -4.41 -4.25 -22.00
CA PHE A 8 -3.08 -4.60 -21.53
C PHE A 8 -3.16 -5.20 -20.14
N SER A 9 -2.60 -6.39 -19.95
CA SER A 9 -2.57 -7.08 -18.66
C SER A 9 -1.13 -7.24 -18.18
N GLY A 10 -0.87 -6.74 -16.97
CA GLY A 10 0.47 -6.66 -16.38
C GLY A 10 1.22 -5.38 -16.78
N GLU A 11 2.54 -5.44 -16.66
CA GLU A 11 3.43 -4.31 -16.97
C GLU A 11 3.60 -4.14 -18.49
N ALA A 12 3.32 -2.94 -19.00
CA ALA A 12 3.13 -2.70 -20.44
C ALA A 12 4.41 -2.37 -21.22
N GLU A 13 5.58 -2.33 -20.58
CA GLU A 13 6.83 -1.85 -21.22
C GLU A 13 7.24 -2.68 -22.44
N ASP A 14 7.00 -3.99 -22.42
CA ASP A 14 7.31 -4.87 -23.56
C ASP A 14 6.12 -5.03 -24.52
N THR A 15 4.89 -4.93 -24.01
CA THR A 15 3.67 -5.15 -24.81
C THR A 15 3.20 -3.91 -25.55
N TRP A 16 3.45 -2.71 -25.03
CA TRP A 16 3.07 -1.46 -25.67
C TRP A 16 3.81 -1.23 -27.00
N PRO A 17 5.16 -1.37 -27.08
CA PRO A 17 5.86 -1.29 -28.37
C PRO A 17 5.40 -2.34 -29.37
N LYS A 18 5.10 -3.56 -28.89
CA LYS A 18 4.55 -4.63 -29.73
C LYS A 18 3.18 -4.24 -30.29
N PHE A 19 2.28 -3.76 -29.45
CA PHE A 19 0.97 -3.28 -29.89
C PHE A 19 1.10 -2.18 -30.94
N LEU A 20 2.00 -1.20 -30.76
CA LEU A 20 2.18 -0.14 -31.74
C LEU A 20 2.65 -0.67 -33.11
N GLU A 21 3.42 -1.75 -33.14
CA GLU A 21 3.82 -2.40 -34.39
C GLU A 21 2.64 -3.15 -35.01
N ASP A 22 1.95 -3.99 -34.24
CA ASP A 22 0.79 -4.75 -34.70
C ASP A 22 -0.36 -3.81 -35.16
N PHE A 23 -0.53 -2.66 -34.50
CA PHE A 23 -1.52 -1.63 -34.84
C PHE A 23 -1.21 -0.96 -36.17
N LYS A 24 0.06 -0.64 -36.46
CA LYS A 24 0.47 -0.08 -37.77
C LYS A 24 0.21 -1.04 -38.92
N GLN A 25 0.22 -2.35 -38.63
CA GLN A 25 0.01 -3.41 -39.61
C GLN A 25 -1.47 -3.86 -39.71
N ASP A 26 -2.38 -3.21 -38.97
CA ASP A 26 -3.79 -3.59 -38.85
C ASP A 26 -3.98 -5.05 -38.38
N SER A 27 -3.04 -5.54 -37.56
CA SER A 27 -2.98 -6.92 -37.06
C SER A 27 -3.00 -7.00 -35.53
N TYR A 28 -3.47 -5.95 -34.86
CA TYR A 28 -3.46 -5.88 -33.41
C TYR A 28 -4.45 -6.88 -32.77
N HIS A 29 -4.07 -7.40 -31.62
CA HIS A 29 -4.92 -8.27 -30.82
C HIS A 29 -5.72 -7.47 -29.79
N ARG A 30 -6.89 -7.99 -29.40
CA ARG A 30 -7.68 -7.40 -28.30
C ARG A 30 -6.98 -7.50 -26.93
N PHE A 31 -6.06 -8.44 -26.76
CA PHE A 31 -5.38 -8.68 -25.48
C PHE A 31 -3.86 -8.77 -25.65
N TYR A 32 -3.13 -7.93 -24.92
CA TYR A 32 -1.68 -8.02 -24.78
C TYR A 32 -1.32 -8.29 -23.32
N LYS A 33 -0.73 -9.46 -23.06
CA LYS A 33 -0.33 -9.87 -21.72
C LYS A 33 1.19 -9.94 -21.63
N ASN A 34 1.78 -9.23 -20.67
CA ASN A 34 3.19 -9.39 -20.36
C ASN A 34 3.37 -10.46 -19.28
N ILE A 35 4.11 -11.50 -19.64
CA ILE A 35 4.40 -12.66 -18.81
C ILE A 35 5.61 -12.37 -17.92
N SER A 36 6.65 -11.80 -18.54
CA SER A 36 7.89 -11.44 -17.86
C SER A 36 7.75 -10.09 -17.18
N LYS A 37 8.40 -9.98 -16.04
CA LYS A 37 8.57 -8.71 -15.35
C LYS A 37 9.66 -7.90 -16.05
N PRO A 38 9.38 -6.70 -16.60
CA PRO A 38 10.35 -5.92 -17.36
C PRO A 38 11.64 -5.64 -16.59
N ASP A 39 12.74 -5.54 -17.33
CA ASP A 39 14.01 -5.09 -16.78
C ASP A 39 13.95 -3.57 -16.54
N MET A 40 13.89 -3.20 -15.25
CA MET A 40 13.81 -1.80 -14.81
C MET A 40 14.99 -0.95 -15.31
N THR A 41 16.15 -1.55 -15.63
CA THR A 41 17.31 -0.82 -16.16
C THR A 41 17.10 -0.30 -17.59
N ARG A 42 16.06 -0.78 -18.28
CA ARG A 42 15.73 -0.40 -19.66
C ARG A 42 14.55 0.56 -19.76
N ILE A 43 13.89 0.87 -18.66
CA ILE A 43 12.70 1.73 -18.65
C ILE A 43 13.13 3.19 -18.87
N PRO A 44 12.57 3.89 -19.87
CA PRO A 44 12.88 5.28 -20.11
C PRO A 44 12.28 6.19 -19.02
N PRO A 45 12.83 7.39 -18.82
CA PRO A 45 12.22 8.38 -17.93
C PRO A 45 10.84 8.77 -18.45
N PRO A 46 9.86 9.07 -17.57
CA PRO A 46 8.58 9.62 -18.00
C PRO A 46 8.73 10.89 -18.84
N ALA A 47 7.86 11.05 -19.83
CA ALA A 47 7.82 12.19 -20.74
C ALA A 47 7.14 13.42 -20.09
N TRP A 48 7.63 13.87 -18.93
CA TRP A 48 7.04 14.99 -18.17
C TRP A 48 6.93 16.29 -18.97
N GLU A 49 7.76 16.47 -20.00
CA GLU A 49 7.68 17.60 -20.93
C GLU A 49 6.31 17.73 -21.61
N LEU A 50 5.57 16.63 -21.77
CA LEU A 50 4.23 16.63 -22.36
C LEU A 50 3.18 17.26 -21.44
N ILE A 51 3.43 17.30 -20.13
CA ILE A 51 2.54 17.86 -19.10
C ILE A 51 3.17 19.05 -18.38
N LYS A 52 4.18 19.70 -18.98
CA LYS A 52 4.98 20.74 -18.33
C LYS A 52 4.14 21.89 -17.78
N GLU A 53 3.10 22.30 -18.51
CA GLU A 53 2.21 23.40 -18.10
C GLU A 53 1.33 23.03 -16.91
N ASP A 54 1.09 21.72 -16.71
CA ASP A 54 0.26 21.21 -15.62
C ASP A 54 1.06 20.94 -14.34
N ILE A 55 2.39 20.77 -14.43
CA ILE A 55 3.27 20.51 -13.28
C ILE A 55 3.00 21.44 -12.08
N PRO A 56 2.82 22.76 -12.25
CA PRO A 56 2.53 23.66 -11.13
C PRO A 56 1.20 23.39 -10.40
N MET A 57 0.29 22.61 -10.99
CA MET A 57 -0.97 22.18 -10.37
C MET A 57 -0.82 20.95 -9.47
N TYR A 58 0.30 20.22 -9.56
CA TYR A 58 0.56 19.05 -8.74
C TYR A 58 1.36 19.40 -7.48
N ASN A 59 0.96 18.85 -6.34
CA ASN A 59 1.71 19.01 -5.08
C ASN A 59 3.06 18.29 -5.11
N ALA A 60 3.15 17.16 -5.80
CA ALA A 60 4.36 16.38 -6.00
C ALA A 60 4.34 15.69 -7.37
N VAL A 61 5.51 15.46 -7.97
CA VAL A 61 5.66 14.70 -9.22
C VAL A 61 6.26 13.33 -8.92
N SER A 62 5.68 12.26 -9.47
CA SER A 62 6.07 10.89 -9.16
C SER A 62 7.33 10.46 -9.90
N VAL A 63 8.22 9.75 -9.19
CA VAL A 63 9.35 9.00 -9.72
C VAL A 63 9.28 7.59 -9.15
N GLN A 64 9.34 6.58 -10.00
CA GLN A 64 9.40 5.18 -9.56
C GLN A 64 10.83 4.67 -9.73
N THR A 65 11.42 4.21 -8.63
CA THR A 65 12.79 3.70 -8.57
C THR A 65 12.83 2.18 -8.53
N THR A 66 11.82 1.55 -7.92
CA THR A 66 11.69 0.10 -7.83
C THR A 66 10.26 -0.38 -8.07
N ARG A 67 10.11 -1.66 -8.42
CA ARG A 67 8.83 -2.38 -8.53
C ARG A 67 8.91 -3.70 -7.78
N GLY A 68 7.86 -3.99 -7.01
CA GLY A 68 7.70 -5.24 -6.25
C GLY A 68 8.00 -5.08 -4.76
N CYS A 69 7.48 -6.00 -3.96
CA CYS A 69 7.57 -5.94 -2.49
C CYS A 69 7.83 -7.35 -1.91
N PRO A 70 8.77 -7.51 -0.97
CA PRO A 70 9.09 -8.84 -0.41
C PRO A 70 8.00 -9.41 0.52
N PHE A 71 7.10 -8.56 1.02
CA PHE A 71 6.03 -8.95 1.93
C PHE A 71 4.82 -9.56 1.22
N ASP A 72 3.98 -10.29 1.95
CA ASP A 72 2.85 -11.08 1.42
C ASP A 72 1.52 -10.73 2.14
N CYS A 73 1.30 -9.44 2.41
CA CYS A 73 0.09 -8.96 3.10
C CYS A 73 -1.17 -9.37 2.32
N SER A 74 -2.18 -9.92 3.01
CA SER A 74 -3.31 -10.62 2.36
C SER A 74 -4.25 -9.72 1.55
N PHE A 75 -4.26 -8.43 1.88
CA PHE A 75 -5.08 -7.38 1.23
C PHE A 75 -4.37 -6.66 0.07
N CYS A 76 -3.07 -6.89 -0.11
CA CYS A 76 -2.23 -6.08 -0.99
C CYS A 76 -2.12 -6.69 -2.39
N ASP A 77 -2.33 -5.91 -3.44
CA ASP A 77 -2.26 -6.33 -4.84
C ASP A 77 -0.85 -6.18 -5.45
N VAL A 78 0.07 -5.47 -4.80
CA VAL A 78 1.44 -5.18 -5.29
C VAL A 78 2.19 -6.43 -5.73
N ILE A 79 2.16 -7.50 -4.95
CA ILE A 79 2.90 -8.73 -5.31
C ILE A 79 2.30 -9.47 -6.51
N TYR A 80 1.02 -9.22 -6.81
CA TYR A 80 0.33 -9.77 -7.96
C TYR A 80 0.73 -8.97 -9.22
N THR A 81 0.77 -7.64 -9.08
CA THR A 81 1.09 -6.71 -10.17
C THR A 81 2.59 -6.67 -10.48
N TYR A 82 3.46 -6.51 -9.48
CA TYR A 82 4.89 -6.26 -9.66
C TYR A 82 5.82 -7.40 -9.22
N GLY A 83 5.29 -8.39 -8.49
CA GLY A 83 6.04 -9.54 -8.00
C GLY A 83 6.69 -9.31 -6.63
N ARG A 84 7.22 -10.39 -6.04
CA ARG A 84 7.83 -10.38 -4.69
C ARG A 84 9.28 -9.91 -4.66
N LYS A 85 9.97 -9.97 -5.79
CA LYS A 85 11.38 -9.57 -5.88
C LYS A 85 11.45 -8.11 -6.32
N PRO A 86 11.92 -7.19 -5.46
CA PRO A 86 12.14 -5.81 -5.87
C PRO A 86 13.10 -5.76 -7.05
N ARG A 87 12.67 -5.12 -8.13
CA ARG A 87 13.49 -4.79 -9.30
C ARG A 87 13.72 -3.29 -9.30
N SER A 88 14.94 -2.85 -9.55
CA SER A 88 15.33 -1.46 -9.45
C SER A 88 15.80 -0.89 -10.77
N LYS A 89 15.51 0.38 -11.03
CA LYS A 89 16.28 1.17 -12.00
C LYS A 89 17.74 1.26 -11.54
N THR A 90 18.63 1.64 -12.44
CA THR A 90 19.98 2.05 -12.01
C THR A 90 19.90 3.37 -11.23
N ILE A 91 20.83 3.56 -10.30
CA ILE A 91 20.91 4.81 -9.51
C ILE A 91 21.07 6.03 -10.44
N ASP A 92 21.88 5.91 -11.49
CA ASP A 92 22.09 7.01 -12.44
C ASP A 92 20.81 7.39 -13.20
N GLN A 93 19.94 6.43 -13.56
CA GLN A 93 18.62 6.75 -14.13
C GLN A 93 17.79 7.60 -13.17
N VAL A 94 17.72 7.19 -11.89
CA VAL A 94 16.95 7.91 -10.88
C VAL A 94 17.50 9.32 -10.66
N LEU A 95 18.83 9.47 -10.52
CA LEU A 95 19.46 10.78 -10.31
C LEU A 95 19.26 11.71 -11.52
N GLN A 96 19.26 11.18 -12.74
CA GLN A 96 18.94 11.96 -13.95
C GLN A 96 17.48 12.40 -13.98
N GLU A 97 16.56 11.53 -13.58
CA GLU A 97 15.13 11.85 -13.44
C GLU A 97 14.91 12.98 -12.41
N ILE A 98 15.54 12.90 -11.23
CA ILE A 98 15.48 13.96 -10.22
C ILE A 98 16.06 15.28 -10.75
N ARG A 99 17.18 15.24 -11.48
CA ARG A 99 17.77 16.44 -12.10
C ARG A 99 16.82 17.08 -13.11
N LYS A 100 16.16 16.28 -13.96
CA LYS A 100 15.17 16.77 -14.94
C LYS A 100 14.00 17.45 -14.23
N LEU A 101 13.47 16.85 -13.16
CA LEU A 101 12.39 17.46 -12.37
C LEU A 101 12.82 18.76 -11.70
N TYR A 102 14.06 18.84 -11.20
CA TYR A 102 14.64 20.08 -10.68
C TYR A 102 14.67 21.20 -11.75
N GLU A 103 15.13 20.89 -12.95
CA GLU A 103 15.17 21.83 -14.09
C GLU A 103 13.78 22.31 -14.51
N MET A 104 12.75 21.48 -14.27
CA MET A 104 11.33 21.83 -14.46
C MET A 104 10.71 22.62 -13.30
N ASN A 105 11.51 23.02 -12.31
CA ASN A 105 11.10 23.73 -11.08
C ASN A 105 10.18 22.93 -10.14
N VAL A 106 10.19 21.61 -10.22
CA VAL A 106 9.48 20.76 -9.25
C VAL A 106 10.05 20.99 -7.85
N GLN A 107 9.17 21.18 -6.88
CA GLN A 107 9.56 21.43 -5.48
C GLN A 107 9.45 20.18 -4.60
N MET A 108 8.64 19.20 -5.01
CA MET A 108 8.42 17.97 -4.28
C MET A 108 8.32 16.78 -5.23
N VAL A 109 9.01 15.69 -4.88
CA VAL A 109 8.97 14.42 -5.61
C VAL A 109 8.35 13.35 -4.73
N PHE A 110 7.42 12.59 -5.29
CA PHE A 110 6.93 11.36 -4.68
C PHE A 110 7.69 10.18 -5.25
N ILE A 111 8.47 9.50 -4.41
CA ILE A 111 9.04 8.22 -4.77
C ILE A 111 7.91 7.18 -4.68
N ALA A 112 7.37 6.82 -5.84
CA ALA A 112 6.16 6.04 -6.01
C ALA A 112 6.41 4.52 -5.92
N ASP A 113 7.39 4.13 -5.11
CA ASP A 113 7.70 2.74 -4.83
C ASP A 113 6.72 2.24 -3.75
N ASP A 114 6.21 1.01 -3.90
CA ASP A 114 5.32 0.40 -2.91
C ASP A 114 6.03 0.11 -1.57
N ASN A 115 7.34 -0.11 -1.64
CA ASN A 115 8.24 -0.10 -0.50
C ASN A 115 9.64 0.31 -0.95
N PHE A 116 9.99 1.58 -0.76
CA PHE A 116 11.28 2.13 -1.18
C PHE A 116 12.50 1.42 -0.55
N ALA A 117 12.35 0.90 0.68
CA ALA A 117 13.40 0.16 1.37
C ALA A 117 13.25 -1.37 1.24
N GLY A 118 12.42 -1.85 0.30
CA GLY A 118 12.29 -3.28 0.01
C GLY A 118 13.61 -3.92 -0.39
N ASN A 119 14.53 -3.14 -0.97
CA ASN A 119 15.96 -3.45 -1.07
C ASN A 119 16.78 -2.38 -0.33
N LYS A 120 17.08 -2.63 0.95
CA LYS A 120 17.79 -1.66 1.82
C LYS A 120 19.16 -1.25 1.28
N ALA A 121 19.91 -2.17 0.67
CA ALA A 121 21.23 -1.87 0.12
C ALA A 121 21.13 -0.85 -1.03
N TYR A 122 20.20 -1.09 -1.97
CA TYR A 122 19.91 -0.16 -3.07
C TYR A 122 19.42 1.20 -2.54
N ALA A 123 18.50 1.21 -1.58
CA ALA A 123 17.97 2.45 -1.00
C ALA A 123 19.07 3.30 -0.34
N LYS A 124 19.98 2.69 0.44
CA LYS A 124 21.11 3.38 1.07
C LYS A 124 22.09 3.96 0.06
N GLU A 125 22.41 3.20 -0.99
CA GLU A 125 23.30 3.68 -2.05
C GLU A 125 22.68 4.85 -2.83
N LEU A 126 21.40 4.73 -3.21
CA LEU A 126 20.66 5.79 -3.88
C LEU A 126 20.59 7.06 -3.01
N LEU A 127 20.21 6.93 -1.75
CA LEU A 127 20.08 8.07 -0.85
C LEU A 127 21.43 8.75 -0.61
N THR A 128 22.51 8.00 -0.42
CA THR A 128 23.87 8.57 -0.28
C THR A 128 24.19 9.50 -1.45
N ARG A 129 23.92 9.07 -2.69
CA ARG A 129 24.16 9.89 -3.89
C ARG A 129 23.14 11.01 -4.06
N LEU A 130 21.91 10.80 -3.59
CA LEU A 130 20.85 11.80 -3.62
C LEU A 130 21.13 12.97 -2.68
N VAL A 131 21.71 12.73 -1.50
CA VAL A 131 22.15 13.79 -0.57
C VAL A 131 23.07 14.77 -1.31
N ASP A 132 24.11 14.27 -1.96
CA ASP A 132 25.07 15.10 -2.70
C ASP A 132 24.40 15.88 -3.83
N LEU A 133 23.57 15.19 -4.63
CA LEU A 133 22.84 15.80 -5.73
C LEU A 133 21.90 16.91 -5.24
N ASN A 134 21.09 16.64 -4.23
CA ASN A 134 20.07 17.56 -3.75
C ASN A 134 20.70 18.79 -3.08
N ASN A 135 21.82 18.61 -2.38
CA ASN A 135 22.61 19.71 -1.82
C ASN A 135 23.35 20.54 -2.89
N SER A 136 23.59 19.98 -4.08
CA SER A 136 24.16 20.75 -5.21
C SER A 136 23.17 21.80 -5.75
N PHE A 137 21.86 21.55 -5.63
CA PHE A 137 20.83 22.45 -6.13
C PHE A 137 20.82 23.79 -5.39
N ALA A 138 20.39 24.85 -6.07
CA ALA A 138 20.21 26.16 -5.42
C ALA A 138 19.10 26.08 -4.35
N ASN A 139 18.09 25.24 -4.63
CA ASN A 139 16.95 24.93 -3.76
C ASN A 139 16.77 23.42 -3.74
N PRO A 140 17.10 22.75 -2.63
CA PRO A 140 16.86 21.32 -2.50
C PRO A 140 15.37 20.99 -2.68
N ILE A 141 15.08 19.93 -3.43
CA ILE A 141 13.75 19.36 -3.63
C ILE A 141 13.35 18.59 -2.37
N GLY A 142 12.07 18.63 -1.99
CA GLY A 142 11.53 17.78 -0.94
C GLY A 142 11.08 16.41 -1.46
N PHE A 143 11.17 15.38 -0.63
CA PHE A 143 10.74 14.03 -1.01
C PHE A 143 9.67 13.48 -0.07
N ILE A 144 8.78 12.67 -0.64
CA ILE A 144 7.87 11.80 0.09
C ILE A 144 7.92 10.40 -0.52
N THR A 145 7.68 9.36 0.27
CA THR A 145 7.75 7.95 -0.21
C THR A 145 6.93 7.03 0.67
N GLN A 146 6.70 5.81 0.22
CA GLN A 146 6.17 4.72 1.04
C GLN A 146 7.29 3.81 1.55
N LEU A 147 7.17 3.39 2.80
CA LEU A 147 8.11 2.52 3.51
C LEU A 147 7.37 1.58 4.46
N ASP A 148 8.01 0.47 4.82
CA ASP A 148 7.56 -0.31 5.96
C ASP A 148 8.16 0.19 7.28
N ILE A 149 7.53 -0.17 8.39
CA ILE A 149 7.88 0.33 9.72
C ILE A 149 9.26 -0.15 10.22
N THR A 150 9.86 -1.19 9.62
CA THR A 150 11.16 -1.71 10.08
C THR A 150 12.31 -0.71 9.88
N ILE A 151 12.10 0.33 9.07
CA ILE A 151 13.04 1.44 8.90
C ILE A 151 13.29 2.18 10.21
N ALA A 152 12.37 2.11 11.17
CA ALA A 152 12.54 2.73 12.49
C ALA A 152 13.73 2.15 13.28
N GLN A 153 14.28 1.01 12.87
CA GLN A 153 15.45 0.40 13.52
C GLN A 153 16.76 0.61 12.74
N ASP A 154 16.72 1.37 11.63
CA ASP A 154 17.87 1.61 10.75
C ASP A 154 18.28 3.09 10.79
N GLU A 155 19.09 3.46 11.79
CA GLU A 155 19.54 4.83 12.03
C GLU A 155 20.28 5.44 10.82
N GLU A 156 21.03 4.63 10.08
CA GLU A 156 21.72 5.07 8.87
C GLU A 156 20.70 5.48 7.79
N LEU A 157 19.68 4.65 7.57
CA LEU A 157 18.64 4.96 6.58
C LEU A 157 17.83 6.19 7.00
N LEU A 158 17.47 6.34 8.28
CA LEU A 158 16.78 7.52 8.81
C LEU A 158 17.61 8.80 8.62
N THR A 159 18.91 8.72 8.89
CA THR A 159 19.85 9.82 8.67
C THR A 159 19.91 10.21 7.19
N LEU A 160 20.03 9.23 6.30
CA LEU A 160 20.09 9.43 4.86
C LEU A 160 18.78 10.03 4.30
N LEU A 161 17.62 9.58 4.77
CA LEU A 161 16.32 10.17 4.41
C LEU A 161 16.23 11.63 4.85
N ALA A 162 16.59 11.92 6.11
CA ALA A 162 16.57 13.28 6.64
C ALA A 162 17.52 14.20 5.85
N ASN A 163 18.75 13.74 5.57
CA ASN A 163 19.76 14.47 4.80
C ASN A 163 19.42 14.59 3.32
N SER A 164 18.55 13.73 2.78
CA SER A 164 18.06 13.83 1.40
C SER A 164 16.88 14.79 1.25
N ASN A 165 16.38 15.36 2.34
CA ASN A 165 15.19 16.24 2.39
C ASN A 165 13.86 15.49 2.25
N PHE A 166 13.77 14.26 2.75
CA PHE A 166 12.47 13.62 2.93
C PHE A 166 11.66 14.35 4.01
N LEU A 167 10.48 14.81 3.62
CA LEU A 167 9.56 15.53 4.48
C LEU A 167 8.64 14.57 5.23
N ALA A 168 8.15 13.55 4.52
CA ALA A 168 7.24 12.56 5.07
C ALA A 168 7.51 11.18 4.49
N VAL A 169 7.21 10.16 5.29
CA VAL A 169 7.16 8.76 4.87
C VAL A 169 5.77 8.22 5.18
N MET A 170 5.20 7.50 4.22
CA MET A 170 3.92 6.83 4.35
C MET A 170 4.20 5.44 4.89
N ILE A 171 3.70 5.13 6.08
CA ILE A 171 3.92 3.84 6.74
C ILE A 171 2.57 3.15 6.90
N GLY A 172 2.45 1.97 6.30
CA GLY A 172 1.35 1.06 6.57
C GLY A 172 1.45 0.51 8.00
N ILE A 173 0.75 1.13 8.94
CA ILE A 173 0.58 0.62 10.30
C ILE A 173 -0.51 -0.47 10.29
N GLU A 174 -1.55 -0.23 9.51
CA GLU A 174 -2.79 -1.01 9.32
C GLU A 174 -3.60 -1.22 10.58
N SER A 175 -3.05 -1.78 11.64
CA SER A 175 -3.81 -2.03 12.86
C SER A 175 -2.94 -1.90 14.10
N VAL A 176 -3.56 -1.43 15.18
CA VAL A 176 -2.99 -1.41 16.53
C VAL A 176 -3.27 -2.71 17.28
N ASN A 177 -4.09 -3.60 16.70
CA ASN A 177 -4.42 -4.91 17.23
C ASN A 177 -3.49 -5.96 16.61
N GLU A 178 -2.68 -6.60 17.44
CA GLU A 178 -1.70 -7.59 17.00
C GLU A 178 -2.36 -8.79 16.28
N ASN A 179 -3.55 -9.21 16.72
CA ASN A 179 -4.26 -10.31 16.07
C ASN A 179 -4.78 -9.89 14.69
N SER A 180 -5.24 -8.64 14.54
CA SER A 180 -5.61 -8.10 13.23
C SER A 180 -4.40 -8.04 12.29
N LEU A 181 -3.20 -7.68 12.78
CA LEU A 181 -1.98 -7.76 11.98
C LEU A 181 -1.65 -9.20 11.52
N LYS A 182 -1.96 -10.21 12.34
CA LYS A 182 -1.83 -11.63 11.96
C LYS A 182 -2.83 -12.01 10.88
N ASP A 183 -4.09 -11.60 11.03
CA ASP A 183 -5.17 -11.82 10.04
C ASP A 183 -4.79 -11.22 8.67
N LEU A 184 -4.15 -10.05 8.69
CA LEU A 184 -3.68 -9.33 7.50
C LEU A 184 -2.34 -9.84 6.93
N ASN A 185 -1.73 -10.85 7.57
CA ASN A 185 -0.39 -11.35 7.26
C ASN A 185 0.71 -10.26 7.27
N LYS A 186 0.59 -9.26 8.15
CA LYS A 186 1.53 -8.12 8.27
C LYS A 186 2.56 -8.33 9.38
N LYS A 187 3.35 -9.40 9.21
CA LYS A 187 4.26 -9.92 10.25
C LYS A 187 5.33 -8.92 10.71
N GLN A 188 5.77 -8.03 9.83
CA GLN A 188 6.80 -7.04 10.10
C GLN A 188 6.38 -5.98 11.14
N ASN A 189 5.07 -5.80 11.38
CA ASN A 189 4.56 -4.85 12.37
C ASN A 189 4.38 -5.48 13.77
N ILE A 190 4.45 -6.81 13.90
CA ILE A 190 4.14 -7.53 15.17
C ILE A 190 5.31 -7.51 16.16
N ARG A 191 6.55 -7.37 15.68
CA ARG A 191 7.76 -7.56 16.51
C ARG A 191 8.36 -6.26 17.05
N ILE A 192 7.62 -5.16 16.96
CA ILE A 192 8.10 -3.84 17.34
C ILE A 192 7.02 -3.09 18.10
N SER A 193 7.45 -2.21 19.01
CA SER A 193 6.56 -1.19 19.56
C SER A 193 6.27 -0.16 18.48
N ILE A 194 5.05 -0.16 17.96
CA ILE A 194 4.63 0.75 16.89
C ILE A 194 4.73 2.23 17.33
N PRO A 195 4.29 2.64 18.54
CA PRO A 195 4.47 4.03 18.99
C PRO A 195 5.93 4.45 19.01
N ASP A 196 6.82 3.63 19.59
CA ASP A 196 8.25 3.95 19.68
C ASP A 196 8.89 4.02 18.30
N ALA A 197 8.50 3.13 17.38
CA ALA A 197 8.98 3.13 16.01
C ALA A 197 8.61 4.43 15.28
N VAL A 198 7.35 4.87 15.41
CA VAL A 198 6.87 6.14 14.83
C VAL A 198 7.63 7.32 15.42
N GLN A 199 7.73 7.39 16.75
CA GLN A 199 8.43 8.50 17.42
C GLN A 199 9.92 8.53 17.06
N ASN A 200 10.57 7.37 16.88
CA ASN A 200 11.96 7.32 16.45
C ASN A 200 12.14 7.89 15.03
N ILE A 201 11.23 7.57 14.09
CA ILE A 201 11.25 8.18 12.75
C ILE A 201 11.07 9.69 12.85
N GLN A 202 10.09 10.12 13.65
CA GLN A 202 9.77 11.52 13.85
C GLN A 202 10.91 12.32 14.50
N ALA A 203 11.75 11.70 15.33
CA ALA A 203 12.91 12.34 15.94
C ALA A 203 13.90 12.91 14.89
N TYR A 204 13.88 12.37 13.66
CA TYR A 204 14.66 12.84 12.51
C TYR A 204 14.02 14.02 11.74
N GLY A 205 12.91 14.56 12.23
CA GLY A 205 12.16 15.62 11.55
C GLY A 205 11.42 15.14 10.31
N ILE A 206 11.21 13.82 10.20
CA ILE A 206 10.44 13.16 9.14
C ILE A 206 9.03 12.92 9.67
N VAL A 207 8.03 13.35 8.92
CA VAL A 207 6.64 13.11 9.27
C VAL A 207 6.25 11.69 8.91
N VAL A 208 5.62 10.98 9.84
CA VAL A 208 4.96 9.70 9.55
C VAL A 208 3.52 10.00 9.14
N LEU A 209 3.18 9.72 7.88
CA LEU A 209 1.79 9.60 7.44
C LEU A 209 1.36 8.15 7.70
N ALA A 210 0.61 7.94 8.78
CA ALA A 210 0.20 6.60 9.18
C ALA A 210 -1.01 6.14 8.35
N HIS A 211 -0.85 5.05 7.61
CA HIS A 211 -1.96 4.35 6.97
C HIS A 211 -2.49 3.29 7.91
N MET A 212 -3.79 3.33 8.18
CA MET A 212 -4.48 2.48 9.13
C MET A 212 -5.81 2.01 8.54
N ILE A 213 -6.25 0.88 9.04
CA ILE A 213 -7.45 0.20 8.60
C ILE A 213 -8.21 -0.31 9.83
N ILE A 214 -9.52 -0.15 9.85
CA ILE A 214 -10.39 -0.70 10.90
C ILE A 214 -11.41 -1.65 10.28
N GLY A 215 -11.68 -2.78 10.95
CA GLY A 215 -12.67 -3.77 10.53
C GLY A 215 -12.07 -5.11 10.13
N ALA A 216 -10.83 -5.38 10.56
CA ALA A 216 -10.24 -6.71 10.47
C ALA A 216 -10.99 -7.71 11.36
N ASP A 217 -10.82 -9.00 11.10
CA ASP A 217 -11.56 -10.07 11.79
C ASP A 217 -11.38 -10.06 13.31
N SER A 218 -10.20 -9.67 13.77
CA SER A 218 -9.87 -9.55 15.20
C SER A 218 -10.25 -8.22 15.83
N ASP A 219 -10.76 -7.24 15.07
CA ASP A 219 -11.17 -5.94 15.61
C ASP A 219 -12.57 -6.03 16.26
N ASP A 220 -12.65 -5.65 17.54
CA ASP A 220 -13.90 -5.46 18.28
C ASP A 220 -14.22 -3.96 18.43
N HIS A 221 -15.32 -3.61 19.11
CA HIS A 221 -15.71 -2.21 19.33
C HIS A 221 -14.66 -1.36 20.07
N THR A 222 -13.68 -1.96 20.74
CA THR A 222 -12.62 -1.19 21.43
C THR A 222 -11.58 -0.64 20.44
N VAL A 223 -11.55 -1.13 19.19
CA VAL A 223 -10.56 -0.75 18.18
C VAL A 223 -10.54 0.75 17.89
N PHE A 224 -11.69 1.42 17.88
CA PHE A 224 -11.78 2.86 17.58
C PHE A 224 -11.03 3.68 18.62
N GLN A 225 -11.30 3.40 19.90
CA GLN A 225 -10.63 4.10 21.00
C GLN A 225 -9.14 3.73 21.06
N LYS A 226 -8.77 2.45 20.91
CA LYS A 226 -7.37 2.02 20.85
C LYS A 226 -6.59 2.71 19.73
N THR A 227 -7.22 2.87 18.58
CA THR A 227 -6.62 3.54 17.42
C THR A 227 -6.46 5.04 17.66
N SER A 228 -7.45 5.67 18.30
CA SER A 228 -7.38 7.07 18.72
C SER A 228 -6.28 7.31 19.76
N ASP A 229 -6.19 6.46 20.77
CA ASP A 229 -5.15 6.49 21.80
C ASP A 229 -3.75 6.32 21.18
N PHE A 230 -3.57 5.33 20.30
CA PHE A 230 -2.32 5.12 19.57
C PHE A 230 -1.88 6.36 18.79
N VAL A 231 -2.78 6.95 18.00
CA VAL A 231 -2.45 8.13 17.18
C VAL A 231 -2.02 9.32 18.05
N ARG A 232 -2.60 9.45 19.25
CA ARG A 232 -2.21 10.46 20.24
C ARG A 232 -0.87 10.14 20.89
N GLU A 233 -0.70 8.93 21.39
CA GLU A 233 0.53 8.45 22.04
C GLU A 233 1.74 8.56 21.10
N ALA A 234 1.58 8.14 19.84
CA ALA A 234 2.63 8.17 18.83
C ALA A 234 2.86 9.58 18.23
N ASN A 235 2.14 10.62 18.68
CA ASN A 235 2.23 11.99 18.16
C ASN A 235 2.08 12.08 16.63
N ILE A 236 1.26 11.21 16.05
CA ILE A 236 1.02 11.17 14.61
C ILE A 236 0.20 12.39 14.24
N ILE A 237 0.68 13.24 13.33
CA ILE A 237 -0.02 14.47 12.93
C ILE A 237 -0.85 14.32 11.65
N HIS A 238 -0.49 13.35 10.79
CA HIS A 238 -1.22 13.00 9.58
C HIS A 238 -1.46 11.48 9.57
N HIS A 239 -2.69 11.08 9.31
CA HIS A 239 -3.07 9.68 9.23
C HIS A 239 -4.23 9.52 8.26
N LEU A 240 -4.25 8.38 7.56
CA LEU A 240 -5.37 7.94 6.75
C LEU A 240 -5.88 6.66 7.38
N CYS A 241 -7.09 6.71 7.92
CA CYS A 241 -7.73 5.58 8.58
C CYS A 241 -9.02 5.27 7.86
N HIS A 242 -9.07 4.12 7.18
CA HIS A 242 -10.19 3.72 6.31
C HIS A 242 -10.82 2.42 6.83
N PRO A 243 -12.08 2.12 6.48
CA PRO A 243 -12.62 0.79 6.71
C PRO A 243 -11.85 -0.24 5.90
N LEU A 244 -11.74 -1.47 6.41
CA LEU A 244 -11.15 -2.58 5.66
C LEU A 244 -12.01 -2.86 4.42
N SER A 245 -11.35 -2.93 3.28
CA SER A 245 -11.93 -3.39 2.02
C SER A 245 -11.07 -4.52 1.47
N ALA A 246 -11.70 -5.46 0.78
CA ALA A 246 -11.05 -6.60 0.16
C ALA A 246 -11.03 -6.38 -1.36
N PRO A 247 -9.91 -5.90 -1.94
CA PRO A 247 -9.85 -5.67 -3.37
C PRO A 247 -10.04 -6.99 -4.13
N PRO A 248 -10.92 -7.02 -5.15
CA PRO A 248 -11.12 -8.22 -5.97
C PRO A 248 -9.81 -8.79 -6.50
N GLY A 249 -9.65 -10.11 -6.43
CA GLY A 249 -8.43 -10.81 -6.88
C GLY A 249 -7.32 -10.96 -5.82
N THR A 250 -7.42 -10.27 -4.68
CA THR A 250 -6.49 -10.47 -3.55
C THR A 250 -6.83 -11.74 -2.77
N LYS A 251 -5.84 -12.26 -2.02
CA LYS A 251 -6.04 -13.44 -1.16
C LYS A 251 -7.18 -13.22 -0.16
N MET A 252 -7.20 -12.05 0.47
CA MET A 252 -8.26 -11.66 1.39
C MET A 252 -9.65 -11.73 0.74
N TRP A 253 -9.80 -11.20 -0.48
CA TRP A 253 -11.08 -11.23 -1.17
C TRP A 253 -11.58 -12.66 -1.42
N TYR A 254 -10.70 -13.55 -1.89
CA TYR A 254 -11.05 -14.96 -2.08
C TYR A 254 -11.44 -15.65 -0.76
N ASP A 255 -10.68 -15.41 0.31
CA ASP A 255 -10.95 -15.99 1.62
C ASP A 255 -12.30 -15.50 2.18
N PHE A 256 -12.59 -14.19 2.11
CA PHE A 256 -13.84 -13.62 2.59
C PHE A 256 -15.04 -13.94 1.70
N LYS A 257 -14.83 -14.08 0.39
CA LYS A 257 -15.89 -14.53 -0.51
C LYS A 257 -16.35 -15.93 -0.16
N ARG A 258 -15.43 -16.89 0.02
CA ARG A 258 -15.76 -18.25 0.47
C ARG A 258 -16.48 -18.30 1.82
N GLN A 259 -16.21 -17.34 2.69
CA GLN A 259 -16.89 -17.20 3.98
C GLN A 259 -18.29 -16.56 3.87
N GLY A 260 -18.71 -16.13 2.67
CA GLY A 260 -19.97 -15.40 2.48
C GLY A 260 -19.96 -14.02 3.11
N ARG A 261 -18.82 -13.32 3.05
CA ARG A 261 -18.62 -12.02 3.71
C ARG A 261 -18.35 -10.86 2.76
N ILE A 262 -18.34 -11.09 1.44
CA ILE A 262 -18.24 -10.03 0.45
C ILE A 262 -19.63 -9.51 0.09
N VAL A 263 -19.81 -8.20 0.16
CA VAL A 263 -21.05 -7.49 -0.21
C VAL A 263 -20.88 -6.92 -1.62
N SER A 264 -21.90 -7.08 -2.47
CA SER A 264 -21.93 -6.42 -3.78
C SER A 264 -22.05 -4.90 -3.61
N LEU A 265 -21.20 -4.16 -4.33
CA LEU A 265 -21.18 -2.70 -4.34
C LEU A 265 -21.89 -2.11 -5.57
N ASP A 266 -22.68 -2.89 -6.32
CA ASP A 266 -23.30 -2.50 -7.60
C ASP A 266 -24.46 -1.47 -7.46
N CYS A 267 -24.53 -0.77 -6.33
CA CYS A 267 -25.49 0.31 -6.14
C CYS A 267 -24.86 1.63 -6.61
N GLU A 268 -25.43 2.24 -7.65
CA GLU A 268 -25.01 3.56 -8.18
C GLU A 268 -24.88 4.61 -7.06
N GLU A 269 -25.72 4.53 -6.02
CA GLU A 269 -25.75 5.45 -4.85
C GLU A 269 -24.45 5.42 -4.00
N ILE A 270 -23.61 4.39 -4.18
CA ILE A 270 -22.40 4.14 -3.37
C ILE A 270 -21.11 4.14 -4.23
N SER A 271 -21.25 4.16 -5.56
CA SER A 271 -20.16 4.00 -6.52
C SER A 271 -19.05 5.07 -6.46
N ASP A 272 -19.39 6.31 -6.06
CA ASP A 272 -18.43 7.42 -5.95
C ASP A 272 -17.78 7.53 -4.56
N LYS A 273 -18.02 6.57 -3.66
CA LYS A 273 -17.61 6.61 -2.23
C LYS A 273 -16.71 5.44 -1.83
N LEU A 274 -16.05 4.80 -2.80
CA LEU A 274 -15.28 3.54 -2.59
C LEU A 274 -14.20 3.65 -1.50
N ASP A 275 -13.59 4.82 -1.31
CA ASP A 275 -12.51 5.04 -0.34
C ASP A 275 -12.99 5.02 1.14
N ILE A 276 -14.30 5.08 1.38
CA ILE A 276 -14.90 5.27 2.71
C ILE A 276 -16.03 4.28 3.01
N ILE A 277 -16.22 3.30 2.14
CA ILE A 277 -17.12 2.16 2.33
C ILE A 277 -16.32 0.86 2.36
N SER A 278 -16.97 -0.22 2.80
CA SER A 278 -16.41 -1.57 2.88
C SER A 278 -17.29 -2.54 2.11
N ASN A 279 -16.66 -3.39 1.31
CA ASN A 279 -17.29 -4.56 0.70
C ASN A 279 -17.26 -5.80 1.60
N ILE A 280 -16.96 -5.64 2.89
CA ILE A 280 -16.83 -6.76 3.84
C ILE A 280 -17.92 -6.65 4.90
N VAL A 281 -18.45 -7.81 5.31
CA VAL A 281 -19.19 -7.97 6.57
C VAL A 281 -18.17 -8.26 7.67
N PRO A 282 -17.90 -7.37 8.64
CA PRO A 282 -16.94 -7.64 9.71
C PRO A 282 -17.40 -8.79 10.62
N LYS A 283 -16.47 -9.43 11.34
CA LYS A 283 -16.75 -10.65 12.12
C LYS A 283 -17.29 -10.36 13.51
N GLN A 284 -16.81 -9.29 14.14
CA GLN A 284 -17.08 -8.95 15.54
C GLN A 284 -17.92 -7.67 15.71
N MET A 285 -18.35 -7.05 14.62
CA MET A 285 -19.26 -5.92 14.61
C MET A 285 -20.07 -5.91 13.31
N THR A 286 -21.22 -5.27 13.33
CA THR A 286 -22.00 -5.00 12.12
C THR A 286 -21.34 -3.91 11.27
N ARG A 287 -21.73 -3.81 10.00
CA ARG A 287 -21.27 -2.72 9.11
C ARG A 287 -21.73 -1.36 9.63
N ILE A 288 -22.96 -1.27 10.15
CA ILE A 288 -23.48 -0.06 10.81
C ILE A 288 -22.54 0.38 11.94
N GLU A 289 -22.19 -0.53 12.85
CA GLU A 289 -21.31 -0.21 13.99
C GLU A 289 -19.90 0.18 13.53
N LEU A 290 -19.38 -0.43 12.45
CA LEU A 290 -18.11 -0.05 11.84
C LEU A 290 -18.11 1.42 11.39
N PHE A 291 -19.13 1.84 10.64
CA PHE A 291 -19.20 3.19 10.10
C PHE A 291 -19.58 4.23 11.16
N GLU A 292 -20.44 3.90 12.12
CA GLU A 292 -20.70 4.78 13.29
C GLU A 292 -19.41 4.99 14.09
N GLY A 293 -18.68 3.92 14.40
CA GLY A 293 -17.42 4.00 15.13
C GLY A 293 -16.33 4.76 14.37
N LEU A 294 -16.24 4.61 13.04
CA LEU A 294 -15.31 5.40 12.20
C LEU A 294 -15.66 6.88 12.21
N ALA A 295 -16.94 7.24 12.10
CA ALA A 295 -17.40 8.62 12.17
C ALA A 295 -17.02 9.26 13.51
N ASP A 296 -17.27 8.57 14.62
CA ASP A 296 -16.93 9.05 15.97
C ASP A 296 -15.42 9.15 16.17
N TYR A 297 -14.65 8.19 15.65
CA TYR A 297 -13.19 8.21 15.63
C TYR A 297 -12.65 9.45 14.91
N TRP A 298 -13.12 9.71 13.68
CA TRP A 298 -12.66 10.85 12.89
C TRP A 298 -13.05 12.18 13.57
N GLU A 299 -14.27 12.29 14.11
CA GLU A 299 -14.70 13.49 14.84
C GLU A 299 -13.80 13.77 16.05
N GLN A 300 -13.42 12.73 16.81
CA GLN A 300 -12.52 12.87 17.95
C GLN A 300 -11.10 13.26 17.55
N ILE A 301 -10.49 12.55 16.59
CA ILE A 301 -9.05 12.68 16.32
C ILE A 301 -8.71 13.94 15.53
N TYR A 302 -9.66 14.44 14.74
CA TYR A 302 -9.56 15.69 13.99
C TYR A 302 -10.04 16.92 14.79
N ASP A 303 -10.40 16.77 16.08
CA ASP A 303 -10.60 17.93 16.96
C ASP A 303 -9.33 18.80 16.93
N PRO A 304 -9.44 20.11 16.64
CA PRO A 304 -8.28 20.98 16.45
C PRO A 304 -7.33 21.02 17.66
N ARG A 305 -7.84 20.84 18.89
CA ARG A 305 -7.02 20.81 20.11
C ARG A 305 -6.24 19.51 20.22
N VAL A 306 -6.88 18.38 19.89
CA VAL A 306 -6.22 17.06 19.85
C VAL A 306 -5.11 17.04 18.79
N PHE A 307 -5.35 17.64 17.62
CA PHE A 307 -4.29 17.84 16.63
C PHE A 307 -3.16 18.74 17.16
N MET A 308 -3.49 19.87 17.78
CA MET A 308 -2.49 20.82 18.29
C MET A 308 -1.56 20.16 19.33
N GLU A 309 -2.11 19.36 20.24
CA GLU A 309 -1.33 18.60 21.23
C GLU A 309 -0.31 17.68 20.55
N ARG A 310 -0.75 16.84 19.61
CA ARG A 310 0.12 15.95 18.82
C ARG A 310 1.17 16.72 18.03
N ALA A 311 0.78 17.82 17.40
CA ALA A 311 1.67 18.64 16.59
C ALA A 311 2.74 19.36 17.42
N ILE A 312 2.40 19.86 18.61
CA ILE A 312 3.40 20.40 19.53
C ILE A 312 4.36 19.30 19.98
N ALA A 313 3.83 18.14 20.38
CA ALA A 313 4.64 17.02 20.83
C ALA A 313 5.62 16.54 19.75
N PHE A 314 5.14 16.37 18.50
CA PHE A 314 5.97 16.09 17.33
C PHE A 314 7.10 17.12 17.17
N ILE A 315 6.77 18.41 17.14
CA ILE A 315 7.76 19.49 17.01
C ILE A 315 8.77 19.45 18.15
N THR A 316 8.35 19.17 19.39
CA THR A 316 9.26 19.11 20.53
C THR A 316 10.11 17.84 20.58
N GLY A 317 9.64 16.75 19.97
CA GLY A 317 10.32 15.45 19.93
C GLY A 317 11.44 15.36 18.90
N ILE A 318 11.46 16.24 17.90
CA ILE A 318 12.54 16.30 16.90
C ILE A 318 13.85 16.69 17.60
N ASN A 319 14.85 15.82 17.51
CA ASN A 319 16.14 15.99 18.17
C ASN A 319 17.34 15.82 17.22
N GLN A 320 17.13 15.34 15.99
CA GLN A 320 18.16 15.29 14.96
C GLN A 320 18.01 16.46 14.00
N LYS A 321 19.15 16.96 13.52
CA LYS A 321 19.21 18.04 12.54
C LYS A 321 19.82 17.51 11.25
N PRO A 322 19.12 17.57 10.11
CA PRO A 322 19.63 17.08 8.84
C PRO A 322 20.74 17.97 8.29
N ASP A 323 21.69 17.35 7.58
CA ASP A 323 22.72 18.01 6.79
C ASP A 323 22.17 18.43 5.42
N LEU A 324 21.35 19.47 5.45
CA LEU A 324 20.70 20.05 4.27
C LEU A 324 21.15 21.48 4.03
N LYS A 325 21.46 21.76 2.76
CA LYS A 325 21.73 23.12 2.29
C LYS A 325 20.53 24.00 2.54
N LYS A 326 20.76 25.11 3.25
CA LYS A 326 19.72 26.11 3.48
C LYS A 326 19.42 26.86 2.18
N PRO A 327 18.14 27.17 1.89
CA PRO A 327 17.80 28.00 0.74
C PRO A 327 18.48 29.38 0.86
N GLY A 328 19.07 29.84 -0.24
CA GLY A 328 19.74 31.14 -0.29
C GLY A 328 18.77 32.33 -0.21
N PHE A 329 19.32 33.53 0.00
CA PHE A 329 18.54 34.77 0.16
C PHE A 329 17.58 35.05 -1.01
N GLY A 330 17.99 34.76 -2.25
CA GLY A 330 17.16 34.93 -3.44
C GLY A 330 15.89 34.04 -3.43
N THR A 331 15.97 32.85 -2.85
CA THR A 331 14.83 31.93 -2.72
C THR A 331 13.87 32.40 -1.64
N LEU A 332 14.39 32.84 -0.49
CA LEU A 332 13.57 33.46 0.56
C LEU A 332 12.78 34.66 0.01
N TRP A 333 13.40 35.46 -0.86
CA TRP A 333 12.73 36.56 -1.55
C TRP A 333 11.64 36.11 -2.53
N LYS A 334 11.83 35.00 -3.25
CA LYS A 334 10.78 34.41 -4.11
C LYS A 334 9.60 33.90 -3.28
N LEU A 335 9.87 33.25 -2.14
CA LEU A 335 8.85 32.71 -1.23
C LEU A 335 8.07 33.81 -0.49
N ARG A 336 8.60 35.03 -0.37
CA ARG A 336 7.95 36.13 0.40
C ARG A 336 6.51 36.40 -0.01
N LYS A 337 6.18 36.30 -1.31
CA LYS A 337 4.81 36.51 -1.81
C LYS A 337 3.88 35.39 -1.38
N MET A 338 4.36 34.14 -1.46
CA MET A 338 3.61 32.97 -1.00
C MET A 338 3.40 33.05 0.52
N LEU A 339 4.46 33.32 1.28
CA LEU A 339 4.38 33.49 2.73
C LEU A 339 3.38 34.59 3.09
N PHE A 340 3.47 35.77 2.45
CA PHE A 340 2.52 36.85 2.68
C PHE A 340 1.07 36.41 2.44
N ARG A 341 0.79 35.69 1.34
CA ARG A 341 -0.56 35.16 1.04
C ARG A 341 -1.04 34.16 2.09
N VAL A 342 -0.16 33.26 2.54
CA VAL A 342 -0.46 32.31 3.61
C VAL A 342 -0.81 33.05 4.90
N PHE A 343 0.01 34.03 5.30
CA PHE A 343 -0.25 34.81 6.50
C PHE A 343 -1.55 35.62 6.39
N THR A 344 -1.84 36.25 5.25
CA THR A 344 -3.12 36.96 5.05
C THR A 344 -4.30 36.02 5.16
N PHE A 345 -4.24 34.83 4.54
CA PHE A 345 -5.28 33.81 4.62
C PHE A 345 -5.55 33.42 6.08
N PHE A 346 -4.50 33.13 6.86
CA PHE A 346 -4.66 32.77 8.26
C PHE A 346 -5.18 33.89 9.16
N ILE A 347 -4.87 35.15 8.84
CA ILE A 347 -5.31 36.31 9.62
C ILE A 347 -6.77 36.69 9.32
N PHE A 348 -7.24 36.51 8.09
CA PHE A 348 -8.55 37.04 7.67
C PHE A 348 -9.59 35.96 7.37
N ASP A 349 -9.18 34.82 6.82
CA ASP A 349 -10.11 33.86 6.21
C ASP A 349 -10.26 32.56 7.01
N VAL A 350 -9.34 32.27 7.93
CA VAL A 350 -9.37 31.06 8.77
C VAL A 350 -10.05 31.33 10.11
N GLU A 351 -10.84 30.36 10.56
CA GLU A 351 -11.52 30.36 11.85
C GLU A 351 -10.56 30.62 13.03
N LYS A 352 -11.08 31.25 14.08
CA LYS A 352 -10.29 31.74 15.22
C LYS A 352 -9.47 30.62 15.89
N GLU A 353 -10.04 29.43 16.02
CA GLU A 353 -9.37 28.28 16.62
C GLU A 353 -8.16 27.82 15.80
N HIS A 354 -8.35 27.56 14.51
CA HIS A 354 -7.28 27.18 13.59
C HIS A 354 -6.18 28.26 13.48
N ARG A 355 -6.57 29.54 13.50
CA ARG A 355 -5.60 30.66 13.57
C ARG A 355 -4.73 30.58 14.82
N LYS A 356 -5.32 30.32 15.99
CA LYS A 356 -4.58 30.19 17.26
C LYS A 356 -3.60 29.02 17.17
N ILE A 357 -4.03 27.88 16.61
CA ILE A 357 -3.18 26.70 16.44
C ILE A 357 -1.99 27.03 15.54
N PHE A 358 -2.24 27.60 14.36
CA PHE A 358 -1.17 28.01 13.43
C PHE A 358 -0.09 28.85 14.12
N PHE A 359 -0.47 29.94 14.78
CA PHE A 359 0.49 30.81 15.45
C PHE A 359 1.19 30.15 16.64
N THR A 360 0.52 29.23 17.33
CA THR A 360 1.13 28.44 18.41
C THR A 360 2.21 27.52 17.86
N LEU A 361 1.91 26.78 16.79
CA LEU A 361 2.89 25.91 16.13
C LEU A 361 4.08 26.70 15.58
N LEU A 362 3.84 27.87 14.97
CA LEU A 362 4.92 28.75 14.51
C LEU A 362 5.80 29.24 15.67
N HIS A 363 5.20 29.59 16.81
CA HIS A 363 5.95 30.03 17.99
C HIS A 363 6.82 28.90 18.56
N THR A 364 6.24 27.71 18.75
CA THR A 364 6.95 26.51 19.20
C THR A 364 8.11 26.18 18.25
N ALA A 365 7.84 26.10 16.95
CA ALA A 365 8.84 25.83 15.93
C ALA A 365 9.94 26.89 15.87
N LYS A 366 9.62 28.18 15.99
CA LYS A 366 10.64 29.24 16.03
C LYS A 366 11.61 29.06 17.19
N SER A 367 11.12 28.65 18.36
CA SER A 367 11.95 28.49 19.56
C SER A 367 12.84 27.24 19.53
N LYS A 368 12.42 26.17 18.83
CA LYS A 368 13.10 24.87 18.84
C LYS A 368 13.77 24.51 17.52
N LEU A 369 13.14 24.83 16.40
CA LEU A 369 13.45 24.31 15.06
C LEU A 369 13.26 25.38 13.97
N SER A 370 13.87 26.55 14.16
CA SER A 370 13.73 27.69 13.23
C SER A 370 14.08 27.36 11.76
N TYR A 371 14.92 26.34 11.54
CA TYR A 371 15.29 25.85 10.21
C TYR A 371 14.19 25.02 9.52
N LEU A 372 13.19 24.51 10.26
CA LEU A 372 12.05 23.75 9.73
C LEU A 372 10.80 24.62 9.50
N MET A 373 10.85 25.94 9.70
CA MET A 373 9.68 26.82 9.60
C MET A 373 8.85 26.65 8.31
N PRO A 374 9.45 26.57 7.10
CA PRO A 374 8.67 26.32 5.88
C PRO A 374 7.95 24.97 5.91
N ARG A 375 8.56 23.94 6.50
CA ARG A 375 7.95 22.61 6.64
C ARG A 375 6.77 22.65 7.61
N ILE A 376 6.89 23.34 8.75
CA ILE A 376 5.78 23.46 9.72
C ILE A 376 4.55 24.15 9.09
N ILE A 377 4.77 25.17 8.25
CA ILE A 377 3.68 25.80 7.49
C ILE A 377 3.02 24.78 6.56
N TYR A 378 3.81 24.03 5.78
CA TYR A 378 3.30 23.00 4.87
C TYR A 378 2.51 21.90 5.59
N LEU A 379 3.02 21.42 6.73
CA LEU A 379 2.34 20.40 7.53
C LEU A 379 1.00 20.89 8.05
N TYR A 380 0.93 22.12 8.55
CA TYR A 380 -0.34 22.67 9.00
C TYR A 380 -1.33 22.89 7.86
N THR A 381 -0.88 23.36 6.69
CA THR A 381 -1.77 23.48 5.52
C THR A 381 -2.26 22.13 5.03
N SER A 382 -1.43 21.08 5.12
CA SER A 382 -1.83 19.71 4.80
C SER A 382 -2.89 19.21 5.78
N TYR A 383 -2.73 19.52 7.06
CA TYR A 383 -3.72 19.16 8.09
C TYR A 383 -5.08 19.79 7.83
N LEU A 384 -5.13 21.05 7.36
CA LEU A 384 -6.41 21.67 7.02
C LEU A 384 -7.13 20.97 5.85
N MET A 385 -6.37 20.37 4.92
CA MET A 385 -6.95 19.55 3.86
C MET A 385 -7.50 18.25 4.44
N ASP A 386 -6.72 17.58 5.29
CA ASP A 386 -7.14 16.33 5.95
C ASP A 386 -8.36 16.55 6.86
N TYR A 387 -8.41 17.66 7.61
CA TYR A 387 -9.55 18.05 8.43
C TYR A 387 -10.82 18.27 7.59
N LYS A 388 -10.71 18.96 6.44
CA LYS A 388 -11.86 19.14 5.56
C LYS A 388 -12.32 17.83 4.94
N ARG A 389 -11.38 16.96 4.56
CA ARG A 389 -11.66 15.62 4.05
C ARG A 389 -12.37 14.78 5.11
N SER A 390 -11.89 14.78 6.36
CA SER A 390 -12.50 13.99 7.42
C SER A 390 -13.94 14.43 7.74
N MET A 391 -14.26 15.72 7.64
CA MET A 391 -15.66 16.18 7.76
C MET A 391 -16.56 15.59 6.67
N HIS A 392 -16.04 15.46 5.45
CA HIS A 392 -16.75 14.78 4.36
C HIS A 392 -16.89 13.28 4.64
N ASP A 393 -15.82 12.62 5.06
CA ASP A 393 -15.81 11.18 5.36
C ASP A 393 -16.78 10.83 6.50
N ILE A 394 -16.84 11.64 7.56
CA ILE A 394 -17.81 11.54 8.66
C ILE A 394 -19.24 11.62 8.13
N GLN A 395 -19.52 12.61 7.28
CA GLN A 395 -20.86 12.79 6.72
C GLN A 395 -21.25 11.59 5.87
N VAL A 396 -20.35 11.10 5.02
CA VAL A 396 -20.62 9.93 4.19
C VAL A 396 -20.84 8.68 5.03
N ALA A 397 -20.05 8.43 6.07
CA ALA A 397 -20.24 7.29 6.96
C ALA A 397 -21.60 7.36 7.67
N ARG A 398 -22.01 8.54 8.16
CA ARG A 398 -23.33 8.74 8.80
C ARG A 398 -24.49 8.56 7.81
N ASP A 399 -24.35 9.07 6.59
CA ASP A 399 -25.35 8.89 5.53
C ASP A 399 -25.46 7.42 5.11
N TYR A 400 -24.32 6.72 5.02
CA TYR A 400 -24.26 5.31 4.71
C TYR A 400 -24.96 4.46 5.79
N VAL A 401 -24.70 4.74 7.06
CA VAL A 401 -25.38 4.10 8.19
C VAL A 401 -26.89 4.29 8.12
N LYS A 402 -27.35 5.51 7.86
CA LYS A 402 -28.78 5.81 7.71
C LYS A 402 -29.37 5.02 6.54
N TRP A 403 -28.70 5.04 5.39
CA TRP A 403 -29.16 4.33 4.20
C TRP A 403 -29.24 2.82 4.41
N GLU A 404 -28.23 2.19 5.02
CA GLU A 404 -28.23 0.75 5.28
C GLU A 404 -29.35 0.35 6.27
N LYS A 405 -29.61 1.17 7.30
CA LYS A 405 -30.75 0.98 8.22
C LYS A 405 -32.11 1.05 7.50
N GLU A 406 -32.25 1.95 6.53
CA GLU A 406 -33.49 2.13 5.75
C GLU A 406 -33.64 1.09 4.63
N ASN A 407 -32.54 0.48 4.18
CA ASN A 407 -32.49 -0.42 3.04
C ASN A 407 -31.74 -1.74 3.33
N PRO A 408 -32.05 -2.49 4.40
CA PRO A 408 -31.31 -3.70 4.76
C PRO A 408 -31.36 -4.76 3.65
N ASP A 409 -32.48 -4.86 2.94
CA ASP A 409 -32.67 -5.82 1.83
C ASP A 409 -31.83 -5.49 0.58
N LYS A 410 -31.25 -4.29 0.49
CA LYS A 410 -30.33 -3.92 -0.60
C LYS A 410 -28.91 -4.41 -0.34
N ILE A 411 -28.57 -4.83 0.88
CA ILE A 411 -27.27 -5.41 1.20
C ILE A 411 -27.24 -6.86 0.74
N THR A 412 -26.67 -7.10 -0.44
CA THR A 412 -26.57 -8.44 -1.02
C THR A 412 -25.17 -9.01 -0.81
N ILE A 413 -25.11 -10.15 -0.12
CA ILE A 413 -23.87 -10.93 0.00
C ILE A 413 -23.64 -11.66 -1.33
N GLU A 414 -22.45 -11.49 -1.89
CA GLU A 414 -22.03 -12.22 -3.09
C GLU A 414 -22.04 -13.74 -2.84
N SER A 415 -22.26 -14.51 -3.91
CA SER A 415 -22.13 -15.96 -3.81
C SER A 415 -20.76 -16.36 -3.27
N SER A 416 -20.74 -17.21 -2.25
CA SER A 416 -19.51 -17.78 -1.70
C SER A 416 -18.85 -18.83 -2.59
N PHE A 417 -19.56 -19.24 -3.66
CA PHE A 417 -19.09 -20.25 -4.57
C PHE A 417 -18.07 -19.66 -5.56
N ILE A 418 -16.88 -20.26 -5.60
CA ILE A 418 -15.80 -19.88 -6.51
C ILE A 418 -15.43 -21.13 -7.33
N PRO A 419 -16.08 -21.38 -8.48
CA PRO A 419 -15.84 -22.62 -9.22
C PRO A 419 -14.37 -22.76 -9.63
N ILE A 420 -13.81 -23.96 -9.50
CA ILE A 420 -12.57 -24.29 -10.21
C ILE A 420 -12.89 -24.22 -11.72
N PRO A 421 -12.19 -23.37 -12.49
CA PRO A 421 -12.43 -23.22 -13.91
C PRO A 421 -12.29 -24.57 -14.64
N GLU A 422 -13.19 -24.84 -15.58
CA GLU A 422 -13.19 -26.09 -16.36
C GLU A 422 -11.83 -26.34 -17.03
N LYS A 423 -11.22 -25.30 -17.59
CA LYS A 423 -9.89 -25.37 -18.20
C LYS A 423 -8.79 -25.84 -17.24
N ILE A 424 -8.87 -25.48 -15.95
CA ILE A 424 -7.93 -25.97 -14.94
C ILE A 424 -8.15 -27.48 -14.71
N ARG A 425 -9.42 -27.93 -14.72
CA ARG A 425 -9.75 -29.36 -14.58
C ARG A 425 -9.24 -30.17 -15.76
N ASP A 426 -9.45 -29.67 -16.98
CA ASP A 426 -9.01 -30.33 -18.22
C ASP A 426 -7.49 -30.52 -18.26
N HIS A 427 -6.74 -29.58 -17.68
CA HIS A 427 -5.28 -29.60 -17.63
C HIS A 427 -4.73 -30.04 -16.25
N ALA A 428 -5.55 -30.59 -15.36
CA ALA A 428 -5.13 -30.90 -13.99
C ALA A 428 -3.96 -31.90 -13.94
N SER A 429 -3.91 -32.82 -14.90
CA SER A 429 -2.82 -33.80 -15.04
C SER A 429 -1.47 -33.17 -15.40
N ASP A 430 -1.46 -31.99 -16.02
CA ASP A 430 -0.24 -31.23 -16.34
C ASP A 430 0.13 -30.23 -15.23
N ILE A 431 -0.88 -29.64 -14.59
CA ILE A 431 -0.71 -28.56 -13.60
C ILE A 431 -0.21 -29.11 -12.27
N PHE A 432 -0.88 -30.14 -11.74
CA PHE A 432 -0.71 -30.55 -10.35
C PHE A 432 0.65 -31.21 -10.07
N PRO A 433 1.25 -31.98 -10.99
CA PRO A 433 2.60 -32.50 -10.79
C PRO A 433 3.65 -31.40 -10.58
N ILE A 434 3.50 -30.23 -11.22
CA ILE A 434 4.44 -29.11 -11.06
C ILE A 434 4.47 -28.66 -9.59
N ALA A 435 3.29 -28.45 -9.00
CA ALA A 435 3.17 -28.09 -7.60
C ALA A 435 3.70 -29.20 -6.67
N TYR A 436 3.34 -30.46 -6.97
CA TYR A 436 3.81 -31.60 -6.19
C TYR A 436 5.34 -31.68 -6.13
N HIS A 437 6.02 -31.63 -7.28
CA HIS A 437 7.48 -31.69 -7.33
C HIS A 437 8.12 -30.56 -6.53
N ARG A 438 7.64 -29.32 -6.70
CA ARG A 438 8.19 -28.15 -6.02
C ARG A 438 8.04 -28.23 -4.49
N ILE A 439 6.87 -28.67 -4.00
CA ILE A 439 6.59 -28.82 -2.56
C ILE A 439 7.36 -30.02 -1.98
N ARG A 440 7.39 -31.15 -2.70
CA ARG A 440 8.02 -32.40 -2.26
C ARG A 440 9.54 -32.27 -2.06
N GLU A 441 10.19 -31.37 -2.80
CA GLU A 441 11.61 -31.01 -2.60
C GLU A 441 11.88 -30.40 -1.21
N LYS A 442 10.86 -29.80 -0.57
CA LYS A 442 11.00 -29.08 0.70
C LYS A 442 10.41 -29.84 1.88
N PHE A 443 9.38 -30.64 1.66
CA PHE A 443 8.69 -31.37 2.72
C PHE A 443 8.69 -32.88 2.45
N SER A 444 8.87 -33.66 3.52
CA SER A 444 8.87 -35.12 3.48
C SER A 444 7.66 -35.76 4.17
N ASN A 445 6.96 -35.01 5.02
CA ASN A 445 5.74 -35.49 5.68
C ASN A 445 4.58 -35.53 4.66
N LYS A 446 3.89 -36.68 4.56
CA LYS A 446 2.83 -36.90 3.57
C LYS A 446 1.67 -35.91 3.70
N GLU A 447 1.19 -35.70 4.92
CA GLU A 447 0.07 -34.80 5.19
C GLU A 447 0.45 -33.35 4.85
N LEU A 448 1.65 -32.92 5.25
CA LEU A 448 2.14 -31.57 4.97
C LEU A 448 2.35 -31.33 3.47
N VAL A 449 2.88 -32.32 2.73
CA VAL A 449 2.99 -32.24 1.27
C VAL A 449 1.61 -32.09 0.64
N TYR A 450 0.67 -32.94 1.02
CA TYR A 450 -0.69 -32.90 0.48
C TYR A 450 -1.35 -31.53 0.74
N GLN A 451 -1.38 -31.08 1.99
CA GLN A 451 -1.97 -29.80 2.39
C GLN A 451 -1.29 -28.61 1.69
N SER A 452 0.04 -28.65 1.54
CA SER A 452 0.79 -27.59 0.87
C SER A 452 0.53 -27.56 -0.63
N VAL A 453 0.38 -28.72 -1.30
CA VAL A 453 0.00 -28.78 -2.71
C VAL A 453 -1.41 -28.25 -2.93
N VAL A 454 -2.38 -28.69 -2.12
CA VAL A 454 -3.76 -28.19 -2.21
C VAL A 454 -3.79 -26.66 -2.02
N SER A 455 -3.11 -26.15 -0.99
CA SER A 455 -3.08 -24.70 -0.70
C SER A 455 -2.41 -23.90 -1.81
N SER A 456 -1.32 -24.43 -2.39
CA SER A 456 -0.60 -23.76 -3.49
C SER A 456 -1.43 -23.72 -4.76
N LEU A 457 -2.16 -24.80 -5.06
CA LEU A 457 -3.04 -24.87 -6.22
C LEU A 457 -4.30 -24.03 -6.03
N LEU A 458 -4.84 -23.93 -4.81
CA LEU A 458 -5.93 -23.02 -4.49
C LEU A 458 -5.50 -21.57 -4.71
N ASP A 459 -4.35 -21.17 -4.16
CA ASP A 459 -3.77 -19.83 -4.34
C ASP A 459 -3.49 -19.52 -5.82
N TYR A 460 -3.03 -20.50 -6.60
CA TYR A 460 -2.88 -20.36 -8.05
C TYR A 460 -4.24 -20.22 -8.77
N CYS A 461 -5.22 -21.06 -8.44
CA CYS A 461 -6.56 -21.02 -9.05
C CYS A 461 -7.24 -19.68 -8.79
N ASP A 462 -7.13 -19.17 -7.56
CA ASP A 462 -7.65 -17.86 -7.17
C ASP A 462 -7.03 -16.75 -8.01
N ARG A 463 -5.73 -16.82 -8.27
CA ARG A 463 -5.04 -15.73 -8.98
C ARG A 463 -5.18 -15.79 -10.47
N PHE A 464 -5.12 -17.00 -11.04
CA PHE A 464 -4.90 -17.19 -12.47
C PHE A 464 -5.94 -18.09 -13.12
N GLY A 465 -6.80 -18.74 -12.34
CA GLY A 465 -7.76 -19.71 -12.86
C GLY A 465 -8.70 -19.12 -13.90
N GLU A 466 -9.29 -17.95 -13.62
CA GLU A 466 -10.26 -17.32 -14.54
C GLU A 466 -9.63 -16.96 -15.89
N THR A 467 -8.36 -16.55 -15.89
CA THR A 467 -7.62 -16.18 -17.10
C THR A 467 -6.79 -17.33 -17.69
N PHE A 468 -6.90 -18.54 -17.12
CA PHE A 468 -6.15 -19.69 -17.57
C PHE A 468 -6.67 -20.18 -18.93
N ILE A 469 -5.74 -20.54 -19.81
CA ILE A 469 -6.05 -21.09 -21.15
C ILE A 469 -5.42 -22.47 -21.29
N SER A 470 -4.09 -22.54 -21.13
CA SER A 470 -3.30 -23.76 -21.23
C SER A 470 -2.02 -23.62 -20.41
N ILE A 471 -1.32 -24.74 -20.17
CA ILE A 471 -0.02 -24.73 -19.50
C ILE A 471 1.06 -24.16 -20.43
N ASN A 472 1.86 -23.22 -19.93
CA ASN A 472 3.04 -22.64 -20.59
C ASN A 472 4.06 -22.21 -19.53
N GLU A 473 5.21 -21.67 -19.93
CA GLU A 473 6.28 -21.27 -19.00
C GLU A 473 5.82 -20.23 -17.97
N TYR A 474 4.96 -19.29 -18.35
CA TYR A 474 4.38 -18.33 -17.40
C TYR A 474 3.56 -19.03 -16.32
N GLN A 475 2.66 -19.93 -16.71
CA GLN A 475 1.81 -20.63 -15.75
C GLN A 475 2.65 -21.52 -14.82
N LYS A 476 3.70 -22.17 -15.34
CA LYS A 476 4.66 -22.93 -14.52
C LYS A 476 5.35 -22.04 -13.49
N GLU A 477 5.77 -20.84 -13.88
CA GLU A 477 6.36 -19.86 -12.97
C GLU A 477 5.35 -19.40 -11.91
N GLN A 478 4.10 -19.09 -12.29
CA GLN A 478 3.06 -18.68 -11.34
C GLN A 478 2.68 -19.78 -10.34
N ILE A 479 2.62 -21.04 -10.79
CA ILE A 479 2.43 -22.20 -9.89
C ILE A 479 3.61 -22.29 -8.91
N SER A 480 4.84 -22.14 -9.41
CA SER A 480 6.06 -22.18 -8.58
C SER A 480 6.09 -21.06 -7.55
N LEU A 481 5.70 -19.83 -7.92
CA LEU A 481 5.58 -18.70 -7.00
C LEU A 481 4.50 -18.93 -5.94
N SER A 482 3.39 -19.56 -6.30
CA SER A 482 2.34 -19.96 -5.35
C SER A 482 2.85 -21.02 -4.38
N CYS A 483 3.62 -21.99 -4.87
CA CYS A 483 4.29 -22.99 -4.02
C CYS A 483 5.31 -22.36 -3.07
N ASP A 484 6.16 -21.46 -3.57
CA ASP A 484 7.20 -20.82 -2.77
C ASP A 484 6.58 -19.97 -1.63
N ARG A 485 5.42 -19.33 -1.86
CA ARG A 485 4.64 -18.66 -0.80
C ARG A 485 4.21 -19.63 0.31
N ILE A 486 3.61 -20.76 -0.05
CA ILE A 486 3.13 -21.75 0.92
C ILE A 486 4.30 -22.43 1.64
N ILE A 487 5.40 -22.70 0.95
CA ILE A 487 6.63 -23.24 1.56
C ILE A 487 7.13 -22.31 2.66
N GLU A 488 7.21 -21.01 2.41
CA GLU A 488 7.68 -20.03 3.39
C GLU A 488 6.72 -19.88 4.58
N GLN A 489 5.41 -20.03 4.37
CA GLN A 489 4.43 -20.05 5.46
C GLN A 489 4.61 -21.29 6.36
N ASN A 490 4.95 -22.43 5.77
CA ASN A 490 5.05 -23.72 6.47
C ASN A 490 6.49 -24.08 6.90
N SER A 491 7.51 -23.30 6.54
CA SER A 491 8.92 -23.61 6.81
C SER A 491 9.31 -23.60 8.30
N MET A 492 8.40 -23.16 9.18
CA MET A 492 8.56 -23.24 10.64
C MET A 492 8.10 -24.58 11.22
N ILE A 493 7.43 -25.43 10.42
CA ILE A 493 6.91 -26.73 10.83
C ILE A 493 7.89 -27.80 10.34
N GLN A 494 8.93 -28.09 11.12
CA GLN A 494 9.68 -29.33 10.96
C GLN A 494 9.10 -30.37 11.92
N THR A 495 8.60 -31.47 11.37
CA THR A 495 8.38 -32.70 12.13
C THR A 495 9.08 -33.86 11.45
N GLU A 496 9.97 -34.47 12.21
CA GLU A 496 10.58 -35.76 11.97
C GLU A 496 9.51 -36.80 11.68
N VAL A 497 9.57 -37.41 10.49
CA VAL A 497 9.38 -38.84 10.15
C VAL A 497 9.43 -38.93 8.62
N ILE A 498 10.28 -39.82 8.12
CA ILE A 498 10.42 -40.11 6.69
C ILE A 498 9.44 -41.24 6.35
N GLU A 499 8.29 -40.90 5.77
CA GLU A 499 7.70 -41.78 4.76
C GLU A 499 8.30 -41.36 3.42
N GLU A 500 9.01 -42.26 2.74
CA GLU A 500 9.53 -41.97 1.39
C GLU A 500 8.37 -41.89 0.41
N LEU A 501 7.75 -40.71 0.32
CA LEU A 501 6.85 -40.40 -0.78
C LEU A 501 7.62 -40.41 -2.10
N PRO A 502 7.03 -40.94 -3.19
CA PRO A 502 7.67 -41.02 -4.50
C PRO A 502 8.03 -39.64 -5.04
N VAL A 503 9.04 -39.59 -5.93
CA VAL A 503 9.45 -38.35 -6.61
C VAL A 503 8.33 -37.82 -7.51
N ASN A 504 7.57 -38.73 -8.13
CA ASN A 504 6.38 -38.43 -8.93
C ASN A 504 5.11 -38.57 -8.08
N PRO A 505 4.06 -37.77 -8.34
CA PRO A 505 2.80 -37.89 -7.61
C PRO A 505 2.22 -39.31 -7.73
N PRO A 506 1.66 -39.87 -6.64
CA PRO A 506 1.08 -41.22 -6.65
C PRO A 506 -0.14 -41.30 -7.58
N SER A 507 -0.48 -42.52 -8.01
CA SER A 507 -1.68 -42.74 -8.82
C SER A 507 -2.94 -42.25 -8.09
N GLY A 508 -3.78 -41.48 -8.78
CA GLY A 508 -5.01 -40.89 -8.21
C GLY A 508 -4.81 -39.53 -7.54
N PHE A 509 -3.56 -39.07 -7.35
CA PHE A 509 -3.26 -37.79 -6.71
C PHE A 509 -4.01 -36.62 -7.35
N THR A 510 -4.03 -36.54 -8.70
CA THR A 510 -4.77 -35.47 -9.40
C THR A 510 -6.24 -35.45 -9.02
N ARG A 511 -6.87 -36.62 -8.89
CA ARG A 511 -8.27 -36.74 -8.50
C ARG A 511 -8.47 -36.33 -7.04
N GLU A 512 -7.62 -36.79 -6.13
CA GLU A 512 -7.68 -36.42 -4.71
C GLU A 512 -7.56 -34.89 -4.52
N ILE A 513 -6.62 -34.26 -5.22
CA ILE A 513 -6.44 -32.80 -5.19
C ILE A 513 -7.66 -32.09 -5.79
N LEU A 514 -8.20 -32.56 -6.91
CA LEU A 514 -9.42 -31.98 -7.50
C LEU A 514 -10.60 -32.08 -6.53
N ASP A 515 -10.79 -33.24 -5.89
CA ASP A 515 -11.86 -33.47 -4.92
C ASP A 515 -11.67 -32.56 -3.68
N ALA A 516 -10.43 -32.37 -3.22
CA ALA A 516 -10.12 -31.46 -2.13
C ALA A 516 -10.36 -29.99 -2.49
N LEU A 517 -9.92 -29.55 -3.67
CA LEU A 517 -10.21 -28.20 -4.16
C LEU A 517 -11.72 -27.99 -4.31
N ASP A 518 -12.45 -28.98 -4.85
CA ASP A 518 -13.91 -28.95 -4.96
C ASP A 518 -14.58 -28.79 -3.60
N SER A 519 -14.09 -29.51 -2.58
CA SER A 519 -14.58 -29.39 -1.21
C SER A 519 -14.39 -27.99 -0.63
N ILE A 520 -13.20 -27.39 -0.87
CA ILE A 520 -12.87 -26.04 -0.39
C ILE A 520 -13.73 -24.98 -1.09
N VAL A 521 -13.93 -25.10 -2.40
CA VAL A 521 -14.63 -24.06 -3.17
C VAL A 521 -16.15 -24.17 -3.15
N ARG A 522 -16.70 -25.35 -2.85
CA ARG A 522 -18.15 -25.59 -2.80
C ARG A 522 -18.77 -25.33 -1.43
N HIS A 523 -18.08 -24.64 -0.50
CA HIS A 523 -18.56 -24.44 0.87
C HIS A 523 -20.06 -24.10 0.89
N LYS A 524 -20.85 -25.14 1.15
CA LYS A 524 -22.30 -25.12 1.17
C LYS A 524 -22.67 -24.86 2.60
N ASN A 525 -23.48 -23.84 2.80
CA ASN A 525 -24.28 -23.62 4.01
C ASN A 525 -24.84 -24.97 4.49
N SER A 526 -24.22 -25.53 5.53
CA SER A 526 -24.82 -26.52 6.42
C SER A 526 -25.30 -25.79 7.65
#